data_AF-A0AA89LUB4-F1
#
_entry.id   AF-A0AA89LUB4-F1
#
_cell.length_a   1.000
_cell.length_b   1.000
_cell.length_c   1.000
_cell.angle_alpha   90.00
_cell.angle_beta   90.00
_cell.angle_gamma   90.00
#
_symmetry.space_group_name_H-M   'P 1'
#
loop_
_entity.id
_entity.type
_entity.pdbx_description
1 polymer ?
#
loop_
_entity_poly.entity_id
_entity_poly.type
_entity_poly.pdbx_seq_one_letter_code
_entity_poly.pdbx_strand_id
1 'polypeptide(L)'
;MMRIVFLFAALVVTASSAAAEPQPLRAADVAPLYASGRGAPLVVEVWSLDCGYCRENVAHLVEWQRRHPQVRIALVSLDSLDEHARQLVDALAQMKLPESVAQYANAEPMPERLRAALDPGWRGELPRTLWIGADGARRAKSGLLAPGVLDAWLQRRDN
;
A
#
# COMPACT_ATOMS: atom_id res chain seq x y z
N MET A 1 -22.21 23.00 -55.50
CA MET A 1 -23.01 22.49 -54.35
C MET A 1 -22.47 21.09 -54.08
N MET A 2 -21.77 20.79 -52.98
CA MET A 2 -22.30 20.67 -51.62
C MET A 2 -21.11 20.64 -50.64
N ARG A 3 -21.10 21.51 -49.62
CA ARG A 3 -20.08 21.55 -48.56
C ARG A 3 -20.49 20.59 -47.45
N ILE A 4 -19.78 19.48 -47.28
CA ILE A 4 -19.99 18.56 -46.15
C ILE A 4 -19.10 19.05 -45.00
N VAL A 5 -19.73 19.70 -44.03
CA VAL A 5 -19.09 20.11 -42.77
C VAL A 5 -19.23 18.94 -41.79
N PHE A 6 -18.14 18.22 -41.54
CA PHE A 6 -18.08 17.23 -40.46
C PHE A 6 -17.86 17.97 -39.13
N LEU A 7 -18.94 18.11 -38.33
CA LEU A 7 -18.82 18.50 -36.93
C LEU A 7 -18.26 17.32 -36.13
N PHE A 8 -16.98 17.41 -35.74
CA PHE A 8 -16.42 16.55 -34.70
C PHE A 8 -16.99 16.98 -33.34
N ALA A 9 -17.99 16.25 -32.84
CA ALA A 9 -18.43 16.39 -31.46
C ALA A 9 -17.36 15.81 -30.54
N ALA A 10 -16.60 16.68 -29.88
CA ALA A 10 -15.63 16.28 -28.86
C ALA A 10 -16.38 15.76 -27.62
N LEU A 11 -16.39 14.45 -27.43
CA LEU A 11 -16.88 13.79 -26.22
C LEU A 11 -15.87 14.04 -25.11
N VAL A 12 -16.11 15.08 -24.28
CA VAL A 12 -15.34 15.31 -23.07
C VAL A 12 -15.74 14.23 -22.05
N VAL A 13 -14.93 13.18 -21.94
CA VAL A 13 -15.03 12.21 -20.85
C VAL A 13 -14.46 12.88 -19.61
N THR A 14 -15.35 13.41 -18.76
CA THR A 14 -14.99 13.81 -17.41
C THR A 14 -14.77 12.55 -16.58
N ALA A 15 -13.50 12.16 -16.38
CA ALA A 15 -13.15 11.16 -15.37
C ALA A 15 -13.47 11.74 -13.99
N SER A 16 -14.54 11.27 -13.36
CA SER A 16 -14.78 11.52 -11.95
C SER A 16 -13.69 10.81 -11.14
N SER A 17 -12.82 11.58 -10.48
CA SER A 17 -11.95 11.06 -9.42
C SER A 17 -12.80 10.71 -8.20
N ALA A 18 -13.50 9.58 -8.26
CA ALA A 18 -13.88 8.88 -7.05
C ALA A 18 -12.59 8.37 -6.40
N ALA A 19 -12.47 8.51 -5.08
CA ALA A 19 -11.40 7.84 -4.33
C ALA A 19 -11.49 6.34 -4.66
N ALA A 20 -10.48 5.82 -5.34
CA ALA A 20 -10.50 4.44 -5.80
C ALA A 20 -10.51 3.51 -4.57
N GLU A 21 -11.37 2.50 -4.60
CA GLU A 21 -11.35 1.44 -3.61
C GLU A 21 -9.97 0.76 -3.59
N PRO A 22 -9.48 0.34 -2.42
CA PRO A 22 -8.24 -0.42 -2.34
C PRO A 22 -8.38 -1.73 -3.12
N GLN A 23 -7.29 -2.16 -3.74
CA GLN A 23 -7.27 -3.37 -4.54
C GLN A 23 -7.43 -4.61 -3.63
N PRO A 24 -8.18 -5.64 -4.05
CA PRO A 24 -8.26 -6.89 -3.29
C PRO A 24 -6.88 -7.55 -3.26
N LEU A 25 -6.48 -8.07 -2.09
CA LEU A 25 -5.26 -8.86 -1.93
C LEU A 25 -5.58 -10.18 -1.24
N ARG A 26 -5.23 -11.28 -1.92
CA ARG A 26 -5.30 -12.63 -1.36
C ARG A 26 -3.90 -13.11 -0.96
N ALA A 27 -3.84 -14.15 -0.15
CA ALA A 27 -2.60 -14.80 0.28
C ALA A 27 -1.75 -15.24 -0.93
N ALA A 28 -2.38 -15.70 -2.01
CA ALA A 28 -1.70 -16.10 -3.25
C ALA A 28 -0.98 -14.93 -3.96
N ASP A 29 -1.43 -13.69 -3.72
CA ASP A 29 -0.94 -12.49 -4.41
C ASP A 29 0.18 -11.78 -3.63
N VAL A 30 0.49 -12.21 -2.39
CA VAL A 30 1.56 -11.62 -1.57
C VAL A 30 2.94 -11.82 -2.20
N ALA A 31 3.23 -13.00 -2.74
CA ALA A 31 4.51 -13.25 -3.41
C ALA A 31 4.69 -12.37 -4.67
N PRO A 32 3.67 -12.24 -5.56
CA PRO A 32 3.66 -11.22 -6.62
C PRO A 32 3.86 -9.78 -6.12
N LEU A 33 3.17 -9.37 -5.04
CA LEU A 33 3.35 -8.05 -4.44
C LEU A 33 4.81 -7.82 -4.03
N TYR A 34 5.44 -8.78 -3.36
CA TYR A 34 6.86 -8.66 -2.96
C TYR A 34 7.79 -8.68 -4.16
N ALA A 35 7.51 -9.49 -5.17
CA ALA A 35 8.28 -9.52 -6.41
C ALA A 35 8.21 -8.19 -7.18
N SER A 36 7.14 -7.41 -7.00
CA SER A 36 7.07 -6.05 -7.55
C SER A 36 8.21 -5.16 -7.03
N GLY A 37 8.72 -5.40 -5.81
CA GLY A 37 9.88 -4.71 -5.23
C GLY A 37 11.24 -5.04 -5.88
N ARG A 38 11.29 -5.89 -6.90
CA ARG A 38 12.52 -6.08 -7.68
C ARG A 38 12.93 -4.78 -8.35
N GLY A 39 14.23 -4.48 -8.30
CA GLY A 39 14.83 -3.27 -8.90
C GLY A 39 14.68 -1.98 -8.09
N ALA A 40 13.74 -1.90 -7.13
CA ALA A 40 13.69 -0.78 -6.18
C ALA A 40 12.97 -1.20 -4.88
N PRO A 41 13.51 -0.87 -3.69
CA PRO A 41 12.94 -1.36 -2.44
C PRO A 41 11.44 -1.05 -2.28
N LEU A 42 10.73 -1.98 -1.65
CA LEU A 42 9.32 -1.88 -1.34
C LEU A 42 9.13 -1.96 0.18
N VAL A 43 8.41 -0.99 0.74
CA VAL A 43 7.88 -1.07 2.10
C VAL A 43 6.43 -1.51 2.02
N VAL A 44 6.07 -2.56 2.75
CA VAL A 44 4.68 -3.01 2.93
C VAL A 44 4.27 -2.70 4.36
N GLU A 45 3.31 -1.80 4.51
CA GLU A 45 2.76 -1.40 5.81
C GLU A 45 1.40 -2.06 6.01
N VAL A 46 1.32 -2.94 6.99
CA VAL A 46 0.09 -3.63 7.36
C VAL A 46 -0.64 -2.84 8.43
N TRP A 47 -1.93 -2.58 8.21
CA TRP A 47 -2.77 -1.76 9.07
C TRP A 47 -4.20 -2.35 9.21
N SER A 48 -5.01 -1.72 10.05
CA SER A 48 -6.44 -2.00 10.20
C SER A 48 -7.18 -0.74 10.66
N LEU A 49 -8.49 -0.68 10.40
CA LEU A 49 -9.41 0.34 10.89
C LEU A 49 -9.39 0.47 12.42
N ASP A 50 -9.15 -0.62 13.15
CA ASP A 50 -9.16 -0.66 14.62
C ASP A 50 -7.77 -0.41 15.24
N CYS A 51 -6.80 0.03 14.45
CA CYS A 51 -5.43 0.27 14.89
C CYS A 51 -5.18 1.75 15.22
N GLY A 52 -5.13 2.09 16.51
CA GLY A 52 -4.93 3.47 16.99
C GLY A 52 -3.63 4.14 16.53
N TYR A 53 -2.57 3.38 16.26
CA TYR A 53 -1.24 3.91 15.87
C TYR A 53 -0.94 3.81 14.37
N CYS A 54 -1.77 3.12 13.58
CA CYS A 54 -1.44 2.84 12.18
C CYS A 54 -1.44 4.09 11.32
N ARG A 55 -2.38 5.03 11.54
CA ARG A 55 -2.43 6.29 10.81
C ARG A 55 -1.17 7.14 11.03
N GLU A 56 -0.71 7.22 12.27
CA GLU A 56 0.53 7.93 12.61
C GLU A 56 1.74 7.28 11.94
N ASN A 57 1.81 5.94 11.97
CA ASN A 57 2.91 5.21 11.34
C ASN A 57 2.94 5.41 9.81
N VAL A 58 1.78 5.37 9.15
CA VAL A 58 1.64 5.67 7.72
C VAL A 58 2.08 7.09 7.41
N ALA A 59 1.73 8.07 8.24
CA ALA A 59 2.16 9.46 8.05
C ALA A 59 3.69 9.59 8.13
N HIS A 60 4.34 8.94 9.09
CA HIS A 60 5.81 8.90 9.18
C HIS A 60 6.44 8.24 7.95
N LEU A 61 5.85 7.14 7.47
CA LEU A 61 6.35 6.42 6.31
C LEU A 61 6.22 7.24 5.01
N VAL A 62 5.08 7.90 4.79
CA VAL A 62 4.85 8.78 3.64
C VAL A 62 5.78 9.99 3.66
N GLU A 63 5.97 10.62 4.83
CA GLU A 63 6.90 11.75 4.95
C GLU A 63 8.34 11.32 4.67
N TRP A 64 8.74 10.15 5.17
CA TRP A 64 10.03 9.58 4.84
C TRP A 64 10.18 9.32 3.33
N GLN A 65 9.17 8.76 2.66
CA GLN A 65 9.20 8.48 1.22
C GLN A 65 9.45 9.73 0.37
N ARG A 66 8.95 10.90 0.77
CA ARG A 66 9.19 12.16 0.06
C ARG A 66 10.69 12.47 -0.11
N ARG A 67 11.51 12.05 0.87
CA ARG A 67 12.97 12.18 0.84
C ARG A 67 13.67 11.00 0.14
N HIS A 68 12.95 9.91 -0.11
CA HIS A 68 13.47 8.67 -0.69
C HIS A 68 12.53 8.15 -1.81
N PRO A 69 12.32 8.92 -2.89
CA PRO A 69 11.33 8.61 -3.93
C PRO A 69 11.62 7.32 -4.70
N GLN A 70 12.83 6.77 -4.59
CA GLN A 70 13.17 5.45 -5.12
C GLN A 70 12.49 4.30 -4.37
N VAL A 71 11.93 4.54 -3.18
CA VAL A 71 11.28 3.51 -2.36
C VAL A 71 9.78 3.53 -2.61
N ARG A 72 9.24 2.35 -2.89
CA ARG A 72 7.81 2.15 -3.10
C ARG A 72 7.13 1.81 -1.78
N ILE A 73 5.86 2.19 -1.65
CA ILE A 73 5.04 1.84 -0.49
C ILE A 73 3.79 1.12 -0.98
N ALA A 74 3.45 0.03 -0.30
CA ALA A 74 2.13 -0.59 -0.35
C ALA A 74 1.51 -0.59 1.05
N LEU A 75 0.30 -0.06 1.19
CA LEU A 75 -0.50 -0.22 2.38
C LEU A 75 -1.41 -1.44 2.20
N VAL A 76 -1.45 -2.32 3.20
CA VAL A 76 -2.27 -3.53 3.19
C VAL A 76 -3.15 -3.53 4.43
N SER A 77 -4.46 -3.35 4.26
CA SER A 77 -5.40 -3.55 5.36
C SER A 77 -5.67 -5.04 5.56
N LEU A 78 -5.75 -5.47 6.83
CA LEU A 78 -6.29 -6.79 7.19
C LEU A 78 -7.82 -6.83 7.28
N ASP A 79 -8.49 -5.68 7.27
CA ASP A 79 -9.95 -5.63 7.31
C ASP A 79 -10.53 -6.12 5.98
N SER A 80 -11.66 -6.83 6.07
CA SER A 80 -12.36 -7.40 4.92
C SER A 80 -12.81 -6.31 3.94
N LEU A 81 -12.36 -6.40 2.68
CA LEU A 81 -12.81 -5.49 1.63
C LEU A 81 -14.32 -5.61 1.40
N ASP A 82 -14.85 -6.84 1.39
CA ASP A 82 -16.27 -7.10 1.13
C ASP A 82 -17.19 -6.51 2.22
N GLU A 83 -16.72 -6.48 3.48
CA GLU A 83 -17.51 -6.00 4.62
C GLU A 83 -17.31 -4.51 4.91
N HIS A 84 -16.11 -3.96 4.62
CA HIS A 84 -15.68 -2.64 5.09
C HIS A 84 -15.22 -1.68 3.99
N ALA A 85 -15.53 -1.94 2.71
CA ALA A 85 -15.09 -1.12 1.56
C ALA A 85 -15.20 0.40 1.78
N ARG A 86 -16.37 0.89 2.25
CA ARG A 86 -16.58 2.33 2.48
C ARG A 86 -15.70 2.88 3.60
N GLN A 87 -15.63 2.19 4.74
CA GLN A 87 -14.80 2.59 5.87
C GLN A 87 -13.31 2.61 5.49
N LEU A 88 -12.87 1.65 4.67
CA LEU A 88 -11.52 1.61 4.14
C LEU A 88 -11.22 2.80 3.24
N VAL A 89 -12.11 3.13 2.29
CA VAL A 89 -11.97 4.30 1.42
C VAL A 89 -11.90 5.59 2.24
N ASP A 90 -12.80 5.76 3.21
CA ASP A 90 -12.83 6.96 4.06
C ASP A 90 -11.55 7.07 4.90
N ALA A 91 -11.07 5.96 5.48
CA ALA A 91 -9.84 5.94 6.25
C ALA A 91 -8.61 6.29 5.38
N LEU A 92 -8.49 5.70 4.19
CA LEU A 92 -7.41 5.95 3.24
C LEU A 92 -7.42 7.41 2.75
N ALA A 93 -8.61 7.98 2.48
CA ALA A 93 -8.76 9.38 2.09
C ALA A 93 -8.24 10.33 3.18
N GLN A 94 -8.44 9.99 4.45
CA GLN A 94 -7.94 10.79 5.59
C GLN A 94 -6.41 10.70 5.76
N MET A 95 -5.75 9.68 5.21
CA MET A 95 -4.29 9.52 5.29
C MET A 95 -3.51 10.42 4.31
N LYS A 96 -4.19 11.08 3.35
CA LYS A 96 -3.59 12.02 2.37
C LYS A 96 -2.36 11.43 1.66
N LEU A 97 -2.52 10.21 1.16
CA LEU A 97 -1.46 9.43 0.53
C LEU A 97 -1.05 10.04 -0.82
N PRO A 98 0.25 10.02 -1.18
CA PRO A 98 0.69 10.24 -2.55
C PRO A 98 0.07 9.21 -3.49
N GLU A 99 -0.17 9.60 -4.75
CA GLU A 99 -0.72 8.69 -5.78
C GLU A 99 0.15 7.46 -6.04
N SER A 100 1.45 7.53 -5.74
CA SER A 100 2.40 6.42 -5.89
C SER A 100 2.27 5.33 -4.83
N VAL A 101 1.47 5.55 -3.77
CA VAL A 101 1.24 4.56 -2.71
C VAL A 101 0.17 3.57 -3.17
N ALA A 102 0.56 2.31 -3.31
CA ALA A 102 -0.37 1.23 -3.61
C ALA A 102 -1.23 0.92 -2.36
N GLN A 103 -2.51 0.63 -2.58
CA GLN A 103 -3.50 0.44 -1.52
C GLN A 103 -4.20 -0.89 -1.74
N TYR A 104 -4.13 -1.77 -0.74
CA TYR A 104 -4.71 -3.11 -0.75
C TYR A 104 -5.57 -3.34 0.48
N ALA A 105 -6.57 -4.20 0.35
CA ALA A 105 -7.41 -4.68 1.45
C ALA A 105 -7.59 -6.19 1.38
N ASN A 106 -7.93 -6.80 2.52
CA ASN A 106 -8.03 -8.25 2.63
C ASN A 106 -9.19 -8.79 1.79
N ALA A 107 -8.87 -9.74 0.90
CA ALA A 107 -9.85 -10.48 0.10
C ALA A 107 -9.86 -11.98 0.44
N GLU A 108 -9.24 -12.36 1.56
CA GLU A 108 -9.39 -13.70 2.16
C GLU A 108 -10.64 -13.75 3.05
N PRO A 109 -11.37 -14.88 3.05
CA PRO A 109 -12.48 -15.09 4.00
C PRO A 109 -12.04 -15.04 5.47
N MET A 110 -10.75 -15.28 5.73
CA MET A 110 -10.15 -15.27 7.06
C MET A 110 -8.86 -14.41 7.01
N PRO A 111 -8.80 -13.25 7.71
CA PRO A 111 -7.65 -12.36 7.70
C PRO A 111 -6.31 -13.03 8.06
N GLU A 112 -6.34 -14.11 8.85
CA GLU A 112 -5.16 -14.86 9.25
C GLU A 112 -4.42 -15.50 8.07
N ARG A 113 -5.12 -15.80 6.97
CA ARG A 113 -4.48 -16.35 5.75
C ARG A 113 -3.60 -15.30 5.10
N LEU A 114 -4.11 -14.08 4.96
CA LEU A 114 -3.33 -12.95 4.45
C LEU A 114 -2.20 -12.59 5.43
N ARG A 115 -2.48 -12.54 6.74
CA ARG A 115 -1.46 -12.33 7.79
C ARG A 115 -0.30 -13.32 7.67
N ALA A 116 -0.60 -14.61 7.59
CA ALA A 116 0.42 -15.66 7.50
C ALA A 116 1.20 -15.60 6.18
N ALA A 117 0.56 -15.20 5.07
CA ALA A 117 1.23 -15.02 3.79
C ALA A 117 2.18 -13.81 3.80
N LEU A 118 1.78 -12.71 4.46
CA LEU A 118 2.61 -11.51 4.62
C LEU A 118 3.83 -11.81 5.49
N ASP A 119 3.62 -12.38 6.67
CA ASP A 119 4.69 -12.71 7.59
C ASP A 119 4.30 -13.90 8.49
N PRO A 120 4.80 -15.12 8.21
CA PRO A 120 4.46 -16.31 8.99
C PRO A 120 4.82 -16.22 10.47
N GLY A 121 5.86 -15.44 10.82
CA GLY A 121 6.34 -15.29 12.19
C GLY A 121 5.66 -14.17 12.98
N TRP A 122 4.89 -13.31 12.30
CA TRP A 122 4.17 -12.20 12.91
C TRP A 122 2.91 -12.68 13.64
N ARG A 123 2.61 -12.17 14.84
CA ARG A 123 1.46 -12.64 15.63
C ARG A 123 0.19 -11.82 15.45
N GLY A 124 0.22 -10.81 14.58
CA GLY A 124 -0.92 -9.95 14.29
C GLY A 124 -0.88 -8.60 15.01
N GLU A 125 0.18 -8.30 15.77
CA GLU A 125 0.32 -6.99 16.39
C GLU A 125 0.54 -5.89 15.32
N LEU A 126 -0.28 -4.84 15.37
CA LEU A 126 -0.27 -3.73 14.41
C LEU A 126 0.29 -2.43 15.03
N PRO A 127 0.86 -1.52 14.20
CA PRO A 127 1.20 -1.72 12.79
C PRO A 127 2.32 -2.74 12.59
N ARG A 128 2.41 -3.31 11.38
CA ARG A 128 3.52 -4.17 10.96
C ARG A 128 4.12 -3.63 9.67
N THR A 129 5.37 -3.18 9.74
CA THR A 129 6.12 -2.69 8.59
C THR A 129 7.08 -3.76 8.10
N LEU A 130 7.01 -4.11 6.82
CA LEU A 130 7.89 -5.03 6.13
C LEU A 130 8.74 -4.26 5.11
N TRP A 131 10.02 -4.53 5.08
CA TRP A 131 10.96 -4.08 4.06
C TRP A 131 11.30 -5.23 3.13
N ILE A 132 11.09 -5.01 1.84
CA ILE A 132 11.51 -5.91 0.76
C ILE A 132 12.64 -5.21 0.01
N GLY A 133 13.86 -5.70 0.18
CA GLY A 133 15.03 -5.21 -0.55
C GLY A 133 14.93 -5.49 -2.05
N ALA A 134 15.71 -4.76 -2.85
CA ALA A 134 15.75 -4.97 -4.30
C ALA A 134 16.30 -6.36 -4.68
N ASP A 135 17.05 -6.98 -3.77
CA ASP A 135 17.57 -8.36 -3.79
C ASP A 135 16.55 -9.40 -3.28
N GLY A 136 15.39 -8.95 -2.78
CA GLY A 136 14.38 -9.79 -2.15
C GLY A 136 14.61 -10.06 -0.66
N ALA A 137 15.64 -9.50 -0.04
CA ALA A 137 15.87 -9.65 1.39
C ALA A 137 14.73 -8.99 2.19
N ARG A 138 14.21 -9.71 3.20
CA ARG A 138 13.07 -9.26 3.99
C ARG A 138 13.48 -8.86 5.39
N ARG A 139 12.98 -7.72 5.86
CA ARG A 139 13.12 -7.24 7.25
C ARG A 139 11.77 -6.77 7.73
N ALA A 140 11.53 -6.81 9.03
CA ALA A 140 10.22 -6.50 9.56
C ALA A 140 10.32 -5.84 10.94
N LYS A 141 9.37 -4.96 11.25
CA LYS A 141 9.24 -4.34 12.57
C LYS A 141 7.76 -4.15 12.89
N SER A 142 7.40 -4.36 14.15
CA SER A 142 6.07 -4.08 14.66
C SER A 142 6.06 -2.84 15.54
N GLY A 143 4.90 -2.20 15.64
CA GLY A 143 4.69 -0.98 16.39
C GLY A 143 5.15 0.26 15.62
N LEU A 144 4.93 1.43 16.24
CA LEU A 144 5.29 2.72 15.65
C LEU A 144 6.78 2.74 15.26
N LEU A 145 7.06 3.14 14.03
CA LEU A 145 8.41 3.24 13.51
C LEU A 145 9.17 4.33 14.27
N ALA A 146 10.18 3.90 15.03
CA ALA A 146 11.15 4.81 15.59
C ALA A 146 11.92 5.54 14.46
N PRO A 147 12.33 6.80 14.69
CA PRO A 147 13.16 7.54 13.74
C PRO A 147 14.41 6.75 13.30
N GLY A 148 14.77 6.85 12.02
CA GLY A 148 15.99 6.25 11.46
C GLY A 148 15.94 4.75 11.17
N VAL A 149 14.88 4.01 11.55
CA VAL A 149 14.75 2.58 11.22
C VAL A 149 14.80 2.35 9.71
N LEU A 150 14.03 3.13 8.95
CA LEU A 150 13.94 3.00 7.49
C LEU A 150 15.24 3.44 6.81
N ASP A 151 15.89 4.49 7.30
CA ASP A 151 17.20 4.93 6.81
C ASP A 151 18.25 3.82 7.00
N ALA A 152 18.26 3.18 8.18
CA ALA A 152 19.16 2.08 8.47
C ALA A 152 18.90 0.85 7.57
N TRP A 153 17.63 0.55 7.22
CA TRP A 153 17.30 -0.49 6.25
C TRP A 153 17.75 -0.13 4.83
N LEU A 154 17.56 1.12 4.43
CA LEU A 154 17.95 1.62 3.10
C LEU A 154 19.49 1.66 2.92
N GLN A 155 20.25 1.89 3.99
CA GLN A 155 21.72 1.90 3.93
C GLN A 155 22.33 0.50 3.85
N ARG A 156 21.63 -0.55 4.31
CA ARG A 156 22.09 -1.95 4.26
C ARG A 156 21.94 -2.59 2.88
N ARG A 157 22.16 -1.84 1.80
CA ARG A 157 22.06 -2.32 0.41
C ARG A 157 23.24 -3.18 -0.03
N ASP A 158 24.31 -3.25 0.76
CA ASP A 158 25.59 -3.81 0.35
C ASP A 158 26.18 -4.77 1.38
N ASN A 159 25.58 -5.96 1.54
CA ASN A 159 26.32 -7.13 2.00
C ASN A 159 25.71 -8.43 1.49
#